data_AF-A0AAX4L0N8-F1
#
_entry.id   AF-A0AAX4L0N8-F1
#
_cell.length_a   1.000
_cell.length_b   1.000
_cell.length_c   1.000
_cell.angle_alpha   90.00
_cell.angle_beta   90.00
_cell.angle_gamma   90.00
#
_symmetry.space_group_name_H-M   'P 1'
#
loop_
_entity.id
_entity.type
_entity.pdbx_description
1 polymer ?
#
loop_
_entity_poly.entity_id
_entity_poly.type
_entity_poly.pdbx_seq_one_letter_code
_entity_poly.pdbx_strand_id
1 'polypeptide(L)'
;MLYDVELIVINKDSVRDPEGETLQRYVIEKYTKNVIETRVGKYVQFKIEANSEDEAKKLIEKIAIEGRLFNPIVHKILIRVKRE
;
A
#
# COMPACT_ATOMS: atom_id res chain seq x y z
N MET A 1 -6.10 15.84 -17.12
CA MET A 1 -7.15 14.81 -16.86
C MET A 1 -7.10 14.46 -15.39
N LEU A 2 -8.22 14.08 -14.79
CA LEU A 2 -8.28 13.70 -13.36
C LEU A 2 -8.05 12.20 -13.18
N TYR A 3 -7.27 11.86 -12.17
CA TYR A 3 -6.93 10.49 -11.81
C TYR A 3 -7.02 10.30 -10.30
N ASP A 4 -7.59 9.16 -9.90
CA ASP A 4 -7.45 8.64 -8.55
C ASP A 4 -6.24 7.70 -8.52
N VAL A 5 -5.27 7.99 -7.65
CA VAL A 5 -4.06 7.20 -7.48
C VAL A 5 -4.02 6.64 -6.06
N GLU A 6 -3.94 5.32 -5.96
CA GLU A 6 -3.84 4.59 -4.69
C GLU A 6 -2.39 4.18 -4.46
N LEU A 7 -1.83 4.55 -3.31
CA LEU A 7 -0.54 4.09 -2.81
C LEU A 7 -0.78 3.15 -1.63
N ILE A 8 -0.38 1.89 -1.79
CA ILE A 8 -0.44 0.87 -0.75
C ILE A 8 0.99 0.60 -0.28
N VAL A 9 1.26 0.82 1.00
CA VAL A 9 2.55 0.57 1.64
C VAL A 9 2.41 -0.59 2.60
N ILE A 10 3.16 -1.67 2.36
CA ILE A 10 3.17 -2.87 3.21
C ILE A 10 4.62 -3.26 3.53
N ASN A 11 4.83 -3.96 4.64
CA ASN A 11 6.14 -4.55 4.94
C ASN A 11 6.56 -5.47 3.77
N LYS A 12 7.86 -5.57 3.51
CA LYS A 12 8.40 -6.61 2.61
C LYS A 12 8.13 -7.99 3.21
N ASP A 13 8.12 -9.02 2.36
CA ASP A 13 7.76 -10.38 2.79
C ASP A 13 8.75 -10.94 3.82
N SER A 14 10.03 -10.55 3.70
CA SER A 14 11.09 -10.89 4.67
C SER A 14 11.05 -10.09 5.96
N VAL A 15 10.19 -9.08 6.07
CA VAL A 15 10.08 -8.20 7.24
C VAL A 15 8.82 -8.59 8.01
N ARG A 16 9.02 -8.79 9.32
CA ARG A 16 7.94 -9.09 10.25
C ARG A 16 6.87 -8.00 10.23
N ASP A 17 5.60 -8.42 10.28
CA ASP A 17 4.43 -7.54 10.38
C ASP A 17 3.69 -7.84 11.71
N PRO A 18 4.07 -7.18 12.82
CA PRO A 18 3.46 -7.43 14.12
C PRO A 18 1.95 -7.15 14.17
N GLU A 19 1.46 -6.22 13.34
CA GLU A 19 0.05 -5.86 13.30
C GLU A 19 -0.77 -6.95 12.60
N GLY A 20 -0.30 -7.42 11.44
CA GLY A 20 -0.89 -8.55 10.73
C GLY A 20 -0.89 -9.83 11.58
N GLU A 21 0.21 -10.14 12.25
CA GLU A 21 0.30 -11.28 13.18
C GLU A 21 -0.71 -11.18 14.34
N THR A 22 -0.88 -9.98 14.90
CA THR A 22 -1.83 -9.73 16.00
C THR A 22 -3.26 -9.90 15.53
N LEU A 23 -3.63 -9.34 14.37
CA LEU A 23 -4.97 -9.52 13.79
C LEU A 23 -5.25 -10.97 13.45
N GLN A 24 -4.29 -11.68 12.85
CA GLN A 24 -4.41 -13.09 12.54
C GLN A 24 -4.80 -13.88 13.79
N ARG A 25 -3.98 -13.77 14.86
CA ARG A 25 -4.13 -14.56 16.08
C ARG A 25 -5.37 -14.19 16.90
N TYR A 26 -5.65 -12.90 17.06
CA TYR A 26 -6.65 -12.45 18.02
C TYR A 26 -8.00 -12.09 17.41
N VAL A 27 -8.09 -12.00 16.09
CA VAL A 27 -9.33 -11.67 15.38
C VAL A 27 -9.66 -12.76 14.38
N ILE A 28 -8.82 -12.98 13.36
CA ILE A 28 -9.16 -13.82 12.21
C ILE A 28 -9.35 -15.29 12.60
N GLU A 29 -8.43 -15.87 13.38
CA GLU A 29 -8.50 -17.27 13.81
C GLU A 29 -9.70 -17.60 14.70
N LYS A 30 -10.35 -16.59 15.31
CA LYS A 30 -11.60 -16.78 16.05
C LYS A 30 -12.78 -17.07 15.13
N TYR A 31 -12.72 -16.62 13.88
CA TYR A 31 -13.80 -16.80 12.89
C TYR A 31 -13.50 -17.95 11.93
N THR A 32 -12.26 -18.10 11.48
CA THR A 32 -11.90 -19.17 10.55
C THR A 32 -10.40 -19.45 10.56
N LYS A 33 -10.03 -20.73 10.33
CA LYS A 33 -8.65 -21.15 10.11
C LYS A 33 -8.28 -21.22 8.62
N ASN A 34 -9.22 -20.90 7.72
CA ASN A 34 -8.97 -20.93 6.27
C ASN A 34 -8.15 -19.72 5.79
N VAL A 35 -8.11 -18.64 6.58
CA VAL A 35 -7.21 -17.51 6.33
C VAL A 35 -5.87 -17.82 7.00
N ILE A 36 -4.87 -18.13 6.17
CA ILE A 36 -3.57 -18.64 6.61
C ILE A 36 -2.56 -17.53 6.99
N GLU A 37 -2.76 -16.32 6.48
CA GLU A 37 -1.90 -15.17 6.74
C GLU A 37 -2.70 -13.87 6.60
N THR A 38 -2.42 -12.91 7.48
CA THR A 38 -2.95 -11.56 7.41
C THR A 38 -1.79 -10.57 7.37
N ARG A 39 -1.80 -9.66 6.40
CA ARG A 39 -0.82 -8.58 6.24
C ARG A 39 -1.52 -7.24 6.36
N VAL A 40 -0.90 -6.29 7.04
CA VAL A 40 -1.41 -4.94 7.25
C VAL A 40 -0.47 -3.93 6.61
N GLY A 41 -1.06 -2.82 6.18
CA GLY A 41 -0.33 -1.72 5.56
C GLY A 41 -1.13 -0.44 5.56
N LYS A 42 -0.48 0.61 5.08
CA LYS A 42 -1.07 1.94 4.90
C LYS A 42 -1.65 2.06 3.49
N TYR A 43 -2.87 2.55 3.40
CA TYR A 43 -3.51 2.99 2.15
C TYR A 43 -3.55 4.52 2.11
N VAL A 44 -3.11 5.11 1.01
CA VAL A 44 -3.19 6.55 0.76
C VAL A 44 -3.79 6.76 -0.62
N GLN A 45 -4.84 7.57 -0.71
CA GLN A 45 -5.48 7.92 -1.98
C GLN A 45 -5.21 9.37 -2.32
N PHE A 46 -4.85 9.62 -3.57
CA PHE A 46 -4.60 10.95 -4.11
C PHE A 46 -5.54 11.18 -5.29
N LYS A 47 -6.07 12.40 -5.39
CA LYS A 47 -6.71 12.89 -6.62
C LYS A 47 -5.76 13.87 -7.27
N ILE A 48 -5.35 13.61 -8.51
CA ILE A 48 -4.33 14.41 -9.20
C ILE A 48 -4.72 14.72 -10.64
N GLU A 49 -4.28 15.89 -11.10
CA GLU A 49 -4.30 16.24 -12.51
C GLU A 49 -3.00 15.77 -13.19
N ALA A 50 -3.13 15.01 -14.28
CA ALA A 50 -2.03 14.58 -15.13
C ALA A 50 -2.45 14.47 -16.60
N ASN A 51 -1.49 14.35 -17.50
CA ASN A 51 -1.73 14.14 -18.93
C ASN A 51 -1.88 12.66 -19.29
N SER A 52 -1.46 11.74 -18.41
CA SER A 52 -1.59 10.29 -18.59
C SER A 52 -1.58 9.53 -17.27
N GLU A 53 -2.02 8.26 -17.30
CA GLU A 53 -1.92 7.35 -16.13
C GLU A 53 -0.47 7.08 -15.70
N ASP A 54 0.46 7.00 -16.65
CA ASP A 54 1.88 6.78 -16.37
C ASP A 54 2.51 7.99 -15.69
N GLU A 55 2.18 9.20 -16.14
CA GLU A 55 2.60 10.44 -15.48
C GLU A 55 2.03 10.53 -14.06
N ALA A 56 0.75 10.23 -13.89
CA ALA A 56 0.08 10.17 -12.59
C ALA A 56 0.79 9.20 -11.63
N LYS A 57 1.12 8.00 -12.12
CA LYS A 57 1.85 6.98 -11.36
C LYS A 57 3.24 7.46 -10.95
N LYS A 58 4.04 7.96 -11.90
CA LYS A 58 5.41 8.42 -11.66
C LYS A 58 5.47 9.59 -10.70
N LEU A 59 4.49 10.49 -10.76
CA LEU A 59 4.40 11.62 -9.83
C LEU A 59 4.19 11.13 -8.39
N ILE A 60 3.23 10.24 -8.15
CA ILE A 60 2.98 9.69 -6.81
C ILE A 60 4.15 8.82 -6.32
N GLU A 61 4.78 8.05 -7.21
CA GLU A 61 5.98 7.27 -6.88
C GLU A 61 7.12 8.18 -6.41
N LYS A 62 7.39 9.28 -7.15
CA LYS A 62 8.39 10.27 -6.79
C LYS A 62 8.09 10.90 -5.43
N ILE A 63 6.85 11.32 -5.19
CA ILE A 63 6.41 11.89 -3.90
C ILE A 63 6.59 10.86 -2.77
N ALA A 64 6.26 9.59 -3.01
CA ALA A 64 6.41 8.55 -2.00
C ALA A 64 7.87 8.33 -1.58
N ILE A 65 8.80 8.36 -2.55
CA ILE A 65 10.24 8.17 -2.33
C ILE A 65 10.86 9.40 -1.68
N GLU A 66 10.70 10.57 -2.30
CA GLU A 66 11.33 11.83 -1.86
C GLU A 66 10.70 12.34 -0.55
N GLY A 67 9.38 12.23 -0.44
CA GLY A 67 8.62 12.60 0.75
C GLY A 67 8.67 11.55 1.87
N ARG A 68 9.40 10.44 1.67
CA ARG A 68 9.60 9.37 2.67
C ARG A 68 8.28 8.83 3.24
N LEU A 69 7.28 8.64 2.38
CA LEU A 69 5.99 8.05 2.78
C LEU A 69 6.12 6.57 3.20
N PHE A 70 7.25 5.95 2.86
CA PHE A 70 7.64 4.60 3.28
C PHE A 70 9.16 4.53 3.48
N ASN A 71 9.62 3.48 4.16
CA ASN A 71 11.04 3.17 4.23
C ASN A 71 11.37 2.08 3.18
N PRO A 72 12.16 2.38 2.14
CA PRO A 72 12.43 1.45 1.04
C PRO A 72 13.25 0.22 1.46
N ILE A 73 13.90 0.25 2.63
CA ILE A 73 14.63 -0.90 3.15
C ILE A 73 13.63 -1.97 3.60
N VAL A 74 12.58 -1.57 4.33
CA VAL A 74 11.67 -2.51 5.02
C VAL A 74 10.26 -2.61 4.42
N HIS A 75 9.83 -1.65 3.61
CA HIS A 75 8.51 -1.64 2.98
C HIS A 75 8.62 -1.84 1.47
N LYS A 76 7.53 -2.33 0.87
CA LYS A 76 7.26 -2.31 -0.57
C LYS A 76 5.99 -1.51 -0.83
N ILE A 77 5.89 -0.93 -2.02
CA ILE A 77 4.74 -0.13 -2.44
C ILE A 77 4.02 -0.78 -3.62
N LEU A 78 2.71 -0.64 -3.67
CA LEU A 78 1.91 -0.87 -4.87
C LEU A 78 1.18 0.42 -5.22
N ILE A 79 1.25 0.82 -6.49
CA ILE A 79 0.57 2.01 -7.00
C ILE A 79 -0.46 1.58 -8.03
N ARG A 80 -1.71 2.02 -7.84
CA ARG A 80 -2.82 1.79 -8.78
C ARG A 80 -3.34 3.13 -9.24
N VAL A 81 -3.61 3.25 -10.53
CA VAL A 81 -4.16 4.47 -11.14
C VAL A 81 -5.50 4.12 -11.75
N LYS A 82 -6.49 4.98 -11.52
CA LYS A 82 -7.80 4.91 -12.17
C LYS A 82 -8.10 6.28 -12.77
N ARG A 83 -8.46 6.29 -14.05
CA ARG A 83 -8.99 7.48 -14.72
C ARG A 83 -10.40 7.75 -14.23
N GLU A 84 -10.67 9.01 -13.88
CA GLU A 84 -12.03 9.52 -13.59
C GLU A 84 -12.78 9.85 -14.89
#